data_AF-A0A0K0E8T1-F1
#
_entry.id   AF-A0A0K0E8T1-F1
#
_cell.length_a   1.000
_cell.length_b   1.000
_cell.length_c   1.000
_cell.angle_alpha   90.00
_cell.angle_beta   90.00
_cell.angle_gamma   90.00
#
_symmetry.space_group_name_H-M   'P 1'
#
loop_
_entity.id
_entity.type
_entity.pdbx_description
1 polymer ?
#
loop_
_entity_poly.entity_id
_entity_poly.type
_entity_poly.pdbx_seq_one_letter_code
_entity_poly.pdbx_strand_id
1 'polypeptide(L)'
;MYGKIYTILFGLCCLINLIICGLLIFIITKTINNTHKPDWALILSFFIFIILTILLIIAFIFWRKLRKDFLLILCITFTIGQCLCLIVTGIAFFVNETYPSKYVSFIKNPYTWLEFHRFTSLLIVIFLLPIYLCQIFIINRYGGREYLTVPTTEISGKDLIVRKNTPYNNSQKKIEKSYF
;
A
#
# COMPACT_ATOMS: atom_id res chain seq x y z
N MET A 1 2.64 -16.99 14.61
CA MET A 1 3.92 -16.30 14.27
C MET A 1 3.88 -15.51 12.96
N TYR A 2 3.29 -16.03 11.87
CA TYR A 2 3.32 -15.37 10.55
C TYR A 2 2.73 -13.95 10.47
N GLY A 3 1.79 -13.57 11.34
CA GLY A 3 1.19 -12.22 11.33
C GLY A 3 2.18 -11.08 11.61
N LYS A 4 3.21 -11.32 12.45
CA LYS A 4 4.22 -10.31 12.77
C LYS A 4 5.08 -9.96 11.56
N ILE A 5 5.44 -10.95 10.75
CA ILE A 5 6.29 -10.78 9.55
C ILE A 5 5.61 -9.85 8.54
N TYR A 6 4.33 -10.06 8.25
CA TYR A 6 3.58 -9.18 7.33
C TYR A 6 3.43 -7.76 7.86
N THR A 7 3.35 -7.56 9.18
CA THR A 7 3.29 -6.22 9.77
C THR A 7 4.61 -5.50 9.56
N ILE A 8 5.71 -6.20 9.78
CA ILE A 8 7.07 -5.67 9.59
C ILE A 8 7.29 -5.32 8.12
N LEU A 9 6.91 -6.21 7.20
CA LEU A 9 7.02 -5.96 5.76
C LEU A 9 6.18 -4.74 5.33
N PHE A 10 4.95 -4.61 5.82
CA PHE A 10 4.13 -3.43 5.54
C PHE A 10 4.78 -2.15 6.10
N GLY A 11 5.31 -2.21 7.33
CA GLY A 11 6.05 -1.11 7.95
C GLY A 11 7.28 -0.69 7.14
N LEU A 12 8.04 -1.65 6.61
CA LEU A 12 9.18 -1.39 5.70
C LEU A 12 8.72 -0.70 4.41
N CYS A 13 7.62 -1.16 3.81
CA CYS A 13 7.08 -0.52 2.60
C CYS A 13 6.60 0.92 2.89
N CYS A 14 5.96 1.14 4.04
CA CYS A 14 5.59 2.49 4.48
C CYS A 14 6.81 3.38 4.74
N LEU A 15 7.88 2.81 5.29
CA LEU A 15 9.14 3.53 5.51
C LEU A 15 9.77 3.97 4.18
N ILE A 16 9.74 3.12 3.15
CA ILE A 16 10.16 3.48 1.79
C ILE A 16 9.30 4.64 1.25
N ASN A 17 7.98 4.56 1.39
CA ASN A 17 7.08 5.66 1.00
C ASN A 17 7.39 6.97 1.74
N LEU A 18 7.73 6.91 3.04
CA LEU A 18 8.13 8.09 3.82
C LEU A 18 9.46 8.68 3.34
N ILE A 19 10.44 7.85 2.98
CA ILE A 19 11.70 8.31 2.37
C ILE A 19 11.41 9.02 1.05
N ILE A 20 10.56 8.46 0.20
CA ILE A 20 10.14 9.08 -1.06
C ILE A 20 9.45 10.42 -0.78
N CYS A 21 8.53 10.50 0.17
CA CYS A 21 7.90 11.76 0.57
C CYS A 21 8.94 12.80 1.01
N GLY A 22 9.93 12.40 1.82
CA GLY A 22 11.03 13.29 2.23
C GLY A 22 11.83 13.82 1.03
N LEU A 23 12.14 12.95 0.07
CA LEU A 23 12.80 13.34 -1.18
C LEU A 23 11.95 14.30 -2.02
N LEU A 24 10.64 14.03 -2.14
CA LEU A 24 9.71 14.90 -2.87
C LEU A 24 9.58 16.29 -2.21
N ILE A 25 9.47 16.35 -0.88
CA ILE A 25 9.43 17.62 -0.14
C ILE A 25 10.74 18.39 -0.33
N PHE A 26 11.89 17.68 -0.33
CA PHE A 26 13.19 18.29 -0.61
C PHE A 26 13.24 18.89 -2.02
N ILE A 27 12.77 18.15 -3.03
CA ILE A 27 12.68 18.62 -4.41
C ILE A 27 11.78 19.87 -4.48
N ILE A 28 10.56 19.82 -3.92
CA ILE A 28 9.62 20.95 -3.92
C ILE A 28 10.28 22.18 -3.27
N THR A 29 10.82 22.04 -2.06
CA THR A 29 11.44 23.14 -1.31
C THR A 29 12.61 23.78 -2.06
N LYS A 30 13.45 22.96 -2.70
CA LYS A 30 14.59 23.48 -3.49
C LYS A 30 14.15 24.14 -4.80
N THR A 31 13.05 23.67 -5.40
CA THR A 31 12.60 24.18 -6.70
C THR A 31 11.83 25.50 -6.56
N ILE A 32 11.13 25.74 -5.45
CA ILE A 32 10.39 27.00 -5.20
C ILE A 32 11.30 28.24 -5.30
N ASN A 33 12.56 28.12 -4.90
CA ASN A 33 13.53 29.23 -4.91
C ASN A 33 14.33 29.34 -6.21
N ASN A 34 14.14 28.42 -7.16
CA ASN A 34 14.88 28.41 -8.42
C ASN A 34 14.09 29.14 -9.51
N THR A 35 14.82 29.72 -10.47
CA THR A 35 14.25 30.41 -11.64
C THR A 35 13.47 29.46 -12.57
N HIS A 36 13.87 28.18 -12.60
CA HIS A 36 13.20 27.12 -13.34
C HIS A 36 12.04 26.57 -12.51
N LYS A 37 10.85 27.13 -12.74
CA LYS A 37 9.63 26.67 -12.10
C LYS A 37 9.19 25.34 -12.72
N PRO A 38 8.95 24.31 -11.90
CA PRO A 38 8.50 23.02 -12.39
C PRO A 38 7.04 23.15 -12.86
N ASP A 39 6.61 22.27 -13.75
CA ASP A 39 5.23 22.25 -14.20
C ASP A 39 4.29 22.06 -12.98
N TRP A 40 3.24 22.88 -12.89
CA TRP A 40 2.29 22.82 -11.77
C TRP A 40 1.66 21.45 -11.64
N ALA A 41 1.49 20.73 -12.76
CA ALA A 41 0.99 19.36 -12.77
C ALA A 41 1.92 18.38 -12.01
N LEU A 42 3.24 18.53 -12.14
CA LEU A 42 4.22 17.71 -11.43
C LEU A 42 4.22 18.00 -9.93
N ILE A 43 4.18 19.28 -9.56
CA ILE A 43 4.08 19.69 -8.15
C ILE A 43 2.80 19.13 -7.52
N LEU A 44 1.68 19.25 -8.22
CA LEU A 44 0.39 18.71 -7.78
C LEU A 44 0.46 17.19 -7.59
N SER A 45 1.08 16.46 -8.52
CA SER A 45 1.27 15.02 -8.39
C SER A 45 2.08 14.64 -7.15
N PHE A 46 3.16 15.38 -6.85
CA PHE A 46 3.95 15.18 -5.64
C PHE A 46 3.14 15.46 -4.37
N PHE A 47 2.35 16.54 -4.34
CA PHE A 47 1.48 16.85 -3.21
C PHE A 47 0.43 15.76 -2.98
N ILE A 48 -0.22 15.29 -4.05
CA ILE A 48 -1.20 14.20 -3.99
C ILE A 48 -0.52 12.94 -3.44
N PHE A 49 0.68 12.60 -3.89
CA PHE A 49 1.42 11.44 -3.37
C PHE A 49 1.70 11.55 -1.87
N ILE A 50 2.12 12.72 -1.39
CA ILE A 50 2.37 12.97 0.05
C ILE A 50 1.07 12.81 0.85
N ILE A 51 -0.03 13.42 0.39
CA ILE A 51 -1.34 13.33 1.04
C ILE A 51 -1.82 11.87 1.10
N LEU A 52 -1.74 11.15 -0.02
CA LEU A 52 -2.11 9.73 -0.08
C LEU A 52 -1.28 8.87 0.87
N THR A 53 0.01 9.20 1.05
CA THR A 53 0.88 8.49 2.00
C THR A 53 0.45 8.70 3.44
N ILE A 54 0.13 9.94 3.80
CA ILE A 54 -0.37 10.26 5.15
C ILE A 54 -1.71 9.57 5.38
N LEU A 55 -2.64 9.65 4.41
CA LEU A 55 -3.94 8.99 4.48
C LEU A 55 -3.82 7.47 4.56
N LEU A 56 -2.88 6.85 3.83
CA LEU A 56 -2.60 5.42 3.90
C LEU A 56 -2.15 5.00 5.31
N ILE A 57 -1.22 5.73 5.92
CA ILE A 57 -0.73 5.45 7.26
C ILE A 57 -1.87 5.57 8.28
N ILE A 58 -2.65 6.65 8.18
CA ILE A 58 -3.81 6.89 9.04
C ILE A 58 -4.85 5.78 8.87
N ALA A 59 -5.27 5.49 7.64
CA ALA A 59 -6.24 4.45 7.33
C ALA A 59 -5.78 3.07 7.82
N PHE A 60 -4.49 2.75 7.67
CA PHE A 60 -3.93 1.51 8.17
C PHE A 60 -3.97 1.43 9.71
N ILE A 61 -3.59 2.50 10.42
CA ILE A 61 -3.67 2.56 11.89
C ILE A 61 -5.13 2.40 12.35
N PHE A 62 -6.07 3.11 11.72
CA PHE A 62 -7.49 2.98 12.03
C PHE A 62 -8.01 1.58 11.70
N TRP A 63 -7.58 0.98 10.60
CA TRP A 63 -7.96 -0.38 10.22
C TRP A 63 -7.51 -1.38 11.29
N ARG A 64 -6.28 -1.27 11.81
CA ARG A 64 -5.83 -2.13 12.92
C ARG A 64 -6.63 -1.96 14.21
N LYS A 65 -7.16 -0.77 14.48
CA LYS A 65 -7.99 -0.49 15.66
C LYS A 65 -9.44 -0.94 15.51
N LEU A 66 -10.06 -0.61 14.38
CA LEU A 66 -11.51 -0.78 14.16
C LEU A 66 -11.87 -2.07 13.42
N ARG A 67 -10.92 -2.68 12.70
CA ARG A 67 -11.09 -3.89 11.86
C ARG A 67 -12.32 -3.81 10.95
N LYS A 68 -12.46 -2.68 10.26
CA LYS A 68 -13.56 -2.44 9.31
C LYS A 68 -13.06 -2.62 7.88
N ASP A 69 -13.82 -3.39 7.09
CA ASP A 69 -13.48 -3.72 5.70
C ASP A 69 -13.33 -2.49 4.81
N PHE A 70 -14.12 -1.44 5.03
CA PHE A 70 -14.01 -0.20 4.26
C PHE A 70 -12.64 0.46 4.39
N LEU A 71 -11.99 0.35 5.56
CA LEU A 71 -10.65 0.92 5.77
C LEU A 71 -9.59 0.13 5.00
N LEU A 72 -9.79 -1.17 4.85
CA LEU A 72 -8.94 -2.03 4.03
C LEU A 72 -9.04 -1.64 2.55
N ILE A 73 -10.26 -1.42 2.07
CA ILE A 73 -10.51 -0.93 0.70
C ILE A 73 -9.83 0.43 0.50
N LEU A 74 -9.94 1.35 1.48
CA LEU A 74 -9.25 2.65 1.43
C LEU A 74 -7.72 2.49 1.37
N CYS A 75 -7.13 1.56 2.13
CA CYS A 75 -5.70 1.30 2.02
C CYS A 75 -5.32 0.86 0.59
N ILE A 76 -6.09 -0.04 -0.02
CA ILE A 76 -5.83 -0.50 -1.40
C ILE A 76 -5.96 0.66 -2.38
N THR A 77 -7.02 1.47 -2.30
CA THR A 77 -7.22 2.59 -3.23
C THR A 77 -6.13 3.66 -3.07
N PHE A 78 -5.69 3.95 -1.85
CA PHE A 78 -4.57 4.86 -1.62
C PHE A 78 -3.25 4.31 -2.17
N THR A 79 -2.97 3.02 -1.98
CA THR A 79 -1.79 2.35 -2.55
C THR A 79 -1.80 2.39 -4.08
N ILE A 80 -2.95 2.13 -4.71
CA ILE A 80 -3.10 2.26 -6.17
C ILE A 80 -2.90 3.72 -6.62
N GLY A 81 -3.48 4.68 -5.90
CA GLY A 81 -3.32 6.11 -6.18
C GLY A 81 -1.85 6.55 -6.10
N GLN A 82 -1.11 6.11 -5.08
CA GLN A 82 0.33 6.38 -4.95
C GLN A 82 1.12 5.81 -6.13
N CYS A 83 0.81 4.58 -6.53
CA CYS A 83 1.43 3.93 -7.68
C CYS A 83 1.17 4.71 -8.97
N LEU A 84 -0.08 5.15 -9.20
CA LEU A 84 -0.44 5.97 -10.35
C LEU A 84 0.29 7.31 -10.34
N CYS A 85 0.39 8.00 -9.19
CA CYS A 85 1.16 9.24 -9.09
C CYS A 85 2.62 9.05 -9.48
N LEU A 86 3.27 7.96 -9.04
CA LEU A 86 4.65 7.65 -9.41
C LEU A 86 4.83 7.31 -10.88
N ILE A 87 3.88 6.58 -11.48
CA ILE A 87 3.90 6.29 -12.91
C ILE A 87 3.77 7.60 -13.70
N VAL A 88 2.82 8.46 -13.34
CA VAL A 88 2.61 9.75 -14.00
C VAL A 88 3.84 10.65 -13.88
N THR A 89 4.48 10.72 -12.70
CA THR A 89 5.71 11.52 -12.54
C THR A 89 6.86 10.94 -13.34
N GLY A 90 7.04 9.61 -13.34
CA GLY A 90 8.06 8.95 -14.14
C GLY A 90 7.89 9.19 -15.65
N ILE A 91 6.66 9.08 -16.16
CA ILE A 91 6.34 9.36 -17.56
C ILE A 91 6.54 10.85 -17.88
N ALA A 92 6.11 11.76 -17.00
CA ALA A 92 6.26 13.19 -17.22
C ALA A 92 7.74 13.61 -17.31
N PHE A 93 8.62 13.07 -16.45
CA PHE A 93 10.07 13.29 -16.57
C PHE A 93 10.68 12.64 -17.82
N PHE A 94 10.10 11.56 -18.34
CA PHE A 94 10.59 10.89 -19.54
C PHE A 94 10.22 11.65 -20.82
N VAL A 95 8.99 12.19 -20.89
CA VAL A 95 8.44 12.88 -22.06
C VAL A 95 8.96 14.32 -22.18
N ASN A 96 9.13 15.03 -21.06
CA ASN A 96 9.58 16.42 -21.07
C ASN A 96 11.11 16.49 -21.24
N GLU A 97 11.56 16.43 -22.50
CA GLU A 97 12.98 16.57 -22.86
C GLU A 97 13.37 18.05 -22.92
N THR A 98 13.48 18.71 -21.76
CA THR A 98 13.61 20.18 -21.69
C THR A 98 15.02 20.72 -21.46
N TYR A 99 15.98 19.95 -20.93
CA TYR A 99 17.29 20.51 -20.55
C TYR A 99 18.50 19.68 -20.98
N PRO A 100 19.35 20.20 -21.91
CA PRO A 100 20.59 19.55 -22.31
C PRO A 100 21.81 19.81 -21.39
N SER A 101 21.63 20.29 -20.14
CA SER A 101 22.78 20.75 -19.33
C SER A 101 23.44 19.62 -18.50
N LYS A 102 24.55 19.12 -19.02
CA LYS A 102 25.45 18.06 -18.48
C LYS A 102 26.06 18.33 -17.09
N TYR A 103 25.76 19.44 -16.42
CA TYR A 103 26.48 19.91 -15.21
C TYR A 103 25.58 20.36 -14.06
N VAL A 104 24.37 19.85 -13.95
CA VAL A 104 23.54 20.09 -12.76
C VAL A 104 23.92 19.10 -11.66
N SER A 105 24.21 19.57 -10.45
CA SER A 105 24.31 18.71 -9.28
C SER A 105 22.97 18.58 -8.57
N PHE A 106 22.60 17.37 -8.12
CA PHE A 106 21.34 17.09 -7.44
C PHE A 106 21.10 18.00 -6.21
N ILE A 107 22.18 18.32 -5.48
CA ILE A 107 22.11 19.17 -4.27
C ILE A 107 21.72 20.61 -4.62
N LYS A 108 22.13 21.12 -5.79
CA LYS A 108 21.85 22.51 -6.21
C LYS A 108 20.47 22.65 -6.84
N ASN A 109 20.14 21.77 -7.79
CA ASN A 109 18.86 21.80 -8.47
C ASN A 109 18.37 20.35 -8.72
N PRO A 110 17.69 19.74 -7.73
CA PRO A 110 17.30 18.34 -7.81
C PRO A 110 16.27 18.09 -8.91
N TYR A 111 15.45 19.08 -9.23
CA TYR A 111 14.45 19.00 -10.28
C TYR A 111 15.08 18.88 -11.67
N THR A 112 15.97 19.82 -12.04
CA THR A 112 16.64 19.75 -13.35
C THR A 112 17.62 18.58 -13.45
N TRP A 113 18.17 18.10 -12.31
CA TRP A 113 18.92 16.85 -12.26
C TRP A 113 18.05 15.63 -12.61
N LEU A 114 16.82 15.56 -12.10
CA LEU A 114 15.87 14.48 -12.42
C LEU A 114 15.39 14.52 -13.88
N GLU A 115 15.17 15.70 -14.44
CA GLU A 115 14.87 15.87 -15.86
C GLU A 115 16.02 15.37 -16.74
N PHE A 116 17.27 15.72 -16.38
CA PHE A 116 18.44 15.24 -17.10
C PHE A 116 18.64 13.72 -16.97
N HIS A 117 18.46 13.17 -15.76
CA HIS A 117 18.59 11.74 -15.47
C HIS A 117 17.27 10.97 -15.58
N ARG A 118 16.50 11.19 -16.65
CA ARG A 118 15.18 10.57 -16.87
C ARG A 118 15.14 9.04 -16.71
N PHE A 119 16.20 8.35 -17.14
CA PHE A 119 16.29 6.89 -17.00
C PHE A 119 16.40 6.45 -15.53
N THR A 120 17.05 7.26 -14.69
CA THR A 120 17.12 7.01 -13.25
C THR A 120 15.73 7.12 -12.63
N SER A 121 14.96 8.14 -12.98
CA SER A 121 13.57 8.32 -12.53
C SER A 121 12.69 7.12 -12.95
N LEU A 122 12.80 6.69 -14.21
CA LEU A 122 12.05 5.55 -14.73
C LEU A 122 12.45 4.24 -14.03
N LEU A 123 13.76 4.01 -13.83
CA LEU A 123 14.24 2.85 -13.08
C LEU A 123 13.70 2.85 -11.65
N ILE A 124 13.70 3.99 -10.95
CA ILE A 124 13.14 4.11 -9.60
C ILE A 124 11.66 3.69 -9.62
N VAL A 125 10.86 4.17 -10.58
CA VAL A 125 9.45 3.78 -10.70
C VAL A 125 9.32 2.27 -10.89
N ILE A 126 10.10 1.67 -11.80
CA ILE A 126 10.08 0.21 -12.04
C ILE A 126 10.45 -0.56 -10.76
N PHE A 127 11.48 -0.13 -10.02
CA PHE A 127 11.89 -0.78 -8.78
C PHE A 127 10.86 -0.64 -7.65
N LEU A 128 10.04 0.42 -7.66
CA LEU A 128 8.99 0.64 -6.68
C LEU A 128 7.70 -0.13 -6.98
N LEU A 129 7.42 -0.50 -8.24
CA LEU A 129 6.21 -1.26 -8.60
C LEU A 129 6.05 -2.58 -7.79
N PRO A 130 7.07 -3.43 -7.64
CA PRO A 130 6.99 -4.62 -6.79
C PRO A 130 6.66 -4.30 -5.32
N ILE A 131 7.07 -3.14 -4.81
CA ILE A 131 6.79 -2.73 -3.42
C ILE A 131 5.30 -2.42 -3.26
N TYR A 132 4.69 -1.74 -4.23
CA TYR A 132 3.24 -1.50 -4.22
C TYR A 132 2.43 -2.78 -4.38
N LEU A 133 2.86 -3.70 -5.26
CA LEU A 133 2.25 -5.03 -5.38
C LEU A 133 2.36 -5.83 -4.07
N CYS A 134 3.51 -5.74 -3.40
CA CYS A 134 3.73 -6.34 -2.09
C CYS A 134 2.79 -5.73 -1.03
N GLN A 135 2.63 -4.40 -1.00
CA GLN A 135 1.66 -3.73 -0.10
C GLN A 135 0.23 -4.24 -0.34
N ILE A 136 -0.23 -4.30 -1.59
CA ILE A 136 -1.57 -4.80 -1.94
C ILE A 136 -1.73 -6.25 -1.49
N PHE A 137 -0.74 -7.10 -1.76
CA PHE A 137 -0.78 -8.51 -1.34
C PHE A 137 -0.85 -8.66 0.19
N ILE A 138 -0.07 -7.86 0.92
CA ILE A 138 -0.08 -7.86 2.38
C ILE A 138 -1.44 -7.41 2.92
N ILE A 139 -1.99 -6.31 2.38
CA ILE A 139 -3.31 -5.80 2.78
C ILE A 139 -4.40 -6.87 2.52
N ASN A 140 -4.40 -7.48 1.33
CA ASN A 140 -5.35 -8.55 0.99
C ASN A 140 -5.19 -9.78 1.90
N ARG A 141 -3.97 -10.14 2.27
CA ARG A 141 -3.71 -11.27 3.17
C ARG A 141 -4.24 -11.01 4.58
N TYR A 142 -4.19 -9.76 5.03
CA TYR A 142 -4.80 -9.37 6.28
C TYR A 142 -6.31 -9.47 6.25
N GLY A 143 -6.96 -8.96 5.20
CA GLY A 143 -8.40 -9.13 5.00
C GLY A 143 -8.79 -10.60 5.03
N GLY A 144 -8.11 -11.44 4.26
CA GLY A 144 -8.41 -12.88 4.18
C GLY A 144 -8.13 -13.71 5.43
N ARG A 145 -7.29 -13.24 6.37
CA ARG A 145 -6.95 -14.00 7.60
C ARG A 145 -7.86 -13.66 8.77
N GLU A 146 -8.43 -12.47 8.83
CA GLU A 146 -9.41 -12.15 9.88
C GLU A 146 -10.71 -12.96 9.69
N TYR A 147 -11.04 -13.36 8.46
CA TYR A 147 -12.15 -14.28 8.20
C TYR A 147 -11.86 -15.75 8.54
N LEU A 148 -10.61 -16.13 8.84
CA LEU A 148 -10.28 -17.50 9.26
C LEU A 148 -10.45 -17.74 10.77
N THR A 149 -10.75 -16.69 11.54
CA THR A 149 -11.22 -16.82 12.93
C THR A 149 -12.74 -16.76 12.98
N VAL A 150 -13.42 -17.59 12.18
CA VAL A 150 -14.75 -18.06 12.58
C VAL A 150 -14.48 -19.07 13.69
N PRO A 151 -15.00 -18.89 14.91
CA PRO A 151 -14.79 -19.87 15.98
C PRO A 151 -15.38 -21.19 15.52
N THR A 152 -14.52 -22.13 15.13
CA THR A 152 -14.87 -23.55 15.13
C THR A 152 -14.97 -23.93 16.59
N THR A 153 -16.13 -23.65 17.19
CA THR A 153 -16.71 -24.33 18.35
C THR A 153 -15.73 -25.13 19.21
N GLU A 154 -14.75 -24.44 19.81
CA GLU A 154 -14.17 -24.86 21.09
C GLU A 154 -14.89 -24.02 22.13
N ILE A 155 -16.17 -24.37 22.30
CA ILE A 155 -16.99 -24.00 23.44
C ILE A 155 -16.35 -24.73 24.62
N SER A 156 -15.35 -24.08 25.20
CA SER A 156 -14.87 -24.35 26.54
C SER A 156 -15.94 -23.83 27.51
N GLY A 157 -16.77 -24.73 28.03
CA GLY A 157 -17.62 -24.46 29.19
C GLY A 157 -19.09 -24.18 28.87
N LYS A 158 -19.88 -25.26 28.87
CA LYS A 158 -21.33 -25.35 29.18
C LYS A 158 -22.39 -24.81 28.21
N ASP A 159 -22.10 -23.90 27.29
CA ASP A 159 -23.19 -23.24 26.54
C ASP A 159 -23.41 -23.76 25.12
N LEU A 160 -24.55 -24.43 24.94
CA LEU A 160 -25.13 -24.89 23.68
C LEU A 160 -25.17 -23.77 22.62
N ILE A 161 -24.40 -23.95 21.54
CA ILE A 161 -24.81 -23.45 20.21
C ILE A 161 -25.03 -24.67 19.34
N VAL A 162 -26.26 -25.17 19.35
CA VAL A 162 -26.75 -26.19 18.40
C VAL A 162 -26.63 -25.59 17.00
N ARG A 163 -25.70 -26.13 16.19
CA ARG A 163 -25.66 -25.84 14.76
C ARG A 163 -27.03 -26.15 14.17
N LYS A 164 -27.65 -25.15 13.53
CA LYS A 164 -28.83 -25.35 12.69
C LYS A 164 -28.49 -26.46 11.68
N ASN A 165 -29.23 -27.56 11.73
CA ASN A 165 -29.03 -28.75 10.92
C ASN A 165 -28.84 -28.35 9.44
N THR A 166 -27.61 -28.41 8.95
CA THR A 166 -27.38 -28.45 7.50
C THR A 166 -27.76 -29.85 7.03
N PRO A 167 -28.49 -29.99 5.92
CA PRO A 167 -29.11 -31.25 5.48
C PRO A 167 -28.10 -32.37 5.16
N TYR A 168 -26.80 -32.08 5.19
CA TYR A 168 -25.74 -33.01 4.81
C TYR A 168 -25.13 -33.82 5.96
N ASN A 169 -25.50 -33.58 7.23
CA ASN A 169 -24.83 -34.23 8.37
C ASN A 169 -25.64 -35.32 9.10
N ASN A 170 -26.84 -35.66 8.62
CA ASN A 170 -27.69 -36.71 9.22
C ASN A 170 -27.53 -38.09 8.59
N SER A 171 -26.69 -38.24 7.56
CA SER A 171 -26.49 -39.51 6.85
C SER A 171 -25.52 -40.48 7.56
N GLN A 172 -24.77 -40.04 8.57
CA GLN A 172 -23.76 -40.89 9.23
C GLN A 172 -24.17 -41.44 10.60
N LYS A 173 -25.36 -41.13 11.12
CA LYS A 173 -25.76 -41.49 12.51
C LYS A 173 -26.86 -42.55 12.64
N LYS A 174 -27.21 -43.28 11.58
CA LYS A 174 -28.44 -44.09 11.57
C LYS A 174 -28.31 -45.61 11.43
N ILE A 175 -27.12 -46.20 11.57
CA ILE A 175 -26.97 -47.65 11.38
C ILE A 175 -26.00 -48.22 12.41
N GLU A 176 -26.56 -48.75 13.50
CA GLU A 176 -26.11 -49.87 14.36
C GLU A 176 -26.86 -49.75 15.70
N LYS A 177 -28.16 -50.08 15.69
CA LYS A 177 -28.74 -51.36 16.10
C LYS A 177 -28.62 -51.63 17.61
N SER A 178 -29.65 -51.13 18.29
CA SER A 178 -30.33 -51.80 19.40
C SER A 178 -30.55 -53.29 19.12
N TYR A 179 -30.05 -54.15 20.01
CA TYR A 179 -30.76 -55.36 20.42
C TYR A 179 -30.74 -55.40 21.95
N PHE A 180 -31.87 -55.87 22.47
CA PHE A 180 -32.27 -56.10 23.85
C PHE A 180 -31.16 -56.52 24.82
#